data_AF-A0A7Y2XPD3-F1
#
_entry.id   AF-A0A7Y2XPD3-F1
#
_cell.length_a   1.000
_cell.length_b   1.000
_cell.length_c   1.000
_cell.angle_alpha   90.00
_cell.angle_beta   90.00
_cell.angle_gamma   90.00
#
_symmetry.space_group_name_H-M   'P 1'
#
loop_
_entity.id
_entity.type
_entity.pdbx_description
1 polymer ?
#
loop_
_entity_poly.entity_id
_entity_poly.type
_entity_poly.pdbx_seq_one_letter_code
_entity_poly.pdbx_strand_id
1 'polypeptide(L)'
;MKKPLAKPAKMRHNPPAMGVPLNQNTKSESSDRFLVGGGIPECIKPDYSRRKFLATAGLATAGVIIGAPRVESAFFGLIGDKPVPGIPHAWVQAKGSDVLRYARFVQGLNLRNITPRMVLAPHFKTRGRTQNTLPPKSYWRKMAPTLKVIDKMVTRIGAPLREITSAYRSPRYNHAVGGRSKSYHMQNMACDIQFRGISAYHVAYVAKQLRTQGYYKGGIGRYSRFVHVDTRGMNVDW
;
A
#
# COMPACT_ATOMS: atom_id res chain seq x y z
N MET A 1 -19.78 -10.35 56.66
CA MET A 1 -18.46 -10.84 57.14
C MET A 1 -17.40 -10.54 56.09
N LYS A 2 -16.47 -9.62 56.38
CA LYS A 2 -15.43 -9.14 55.45
C LYS A 2 -14.19 -10.03 55.59
N LYS A 3 -13.69 -10.62 54.49
CA LYS A 3 -12.37 -11.27 54.43
C LYS A 3 -11.33 -10.30 53.86
N PRO A 4 -10.09 -10.22 54.38
CA PRO A 4 -9.14 -9.20 53.97
C PRO A 4 -8.27 -9.58 52.76
N LEU A 5 -7.81 -8.53 52.09
CA LEU A 5 -6.91 -8.45 50.95
C LEU A 5 -5.48 -8.91 51.32
N ALA A 6 -4.90 -9.83 50.56
CA ALA A 6 -3.48 -10.18 50.67
C ALA A 6 -2.61 -9.22 49.82
N LYS A 7 -1.55 -8.67 50.41
CA LYS A 7 -0.54 -7.82 49.76
C LYS A 7 0.55 -8.68 49.05
N PRO A 8 1.19 -8.17 47.99
CA PRO A 8 2.16 -8.91 47.19
C PRO A 8 3.59 -8.90 47.78
N ALA A 9 4.30 -10.01 47.63
CA ALA A 9 5.72 -10.13 47.97
C ALA A 9 6.61 -9.51 46.86
N LYS A 10 7.46 -8.55 47.25
CA LYS A 10 8.58 -8.01 46.46
C LYS A 10 9.88 -8.64 46.98
N MET A 11 10.63 -9.33 46.12
CA MET A 11 12.09 -9.55 46.22
C MET A 11 12.57 -10.08 44.86
N ARG A 12 13.74 -9.79 44.27
CA ARG A 12 14.86 -8.85 44.46
C ARG A 12 15.60 -8.86 43.11
N HIS A 13 16.13 -7.71 42.68
CA HIS A 13 17.11 -7.63 41.60
C HIS A 13 18.47 -8.14 42.05
N ASN A 14 19.23 -8.74 41.13
CA ASN A 14 20.71 -8.68 41.08
C ASN A 14 21.18 -9.09 39.66
N PRO A 15 21.98 -8.25 38.95
CA PRO A 15 22.73 -8.65 37.77
C PRO A 15 24.23 -8.83 38.10
N PRO A 16 24.92 -9.76 37.42
CA PRO A 16 26.27 -9.48 36.91
C PRO A 16 26.49 -10.15 35.53
N ALA A 17 27.51 -9.89 34.71
CA ALA A 17 28.63 -8.96 34.69
C ALA A 17 29.15 -8.90 33.24
N MET A 18 29.92 -7.86 32.97
CA MET A 18 30.75 -7.62 31.80
C MET A 18 31.74 -8.77 31.49
N GLY A 19 32.06 -8.96 30.21
CA GLY A 19 33.18 -9.79 29.77
C GLY A 19 33.37 -9.79 28.25
N VAL A 20 34.22 -8.88 27.75
CA VAL A 20 34.87 -8.95 26.44
C VAL A 20 36.22 -9.67 26.65
N PRO A 21 36.71 -10.45 25.68
CA PRO A 21 37.95 -10.01 25.03
C PRO A 21 37.97 -10.20 23.50
N LEU A 22 38.75 -9.33 22.88
CA LEU A 22 39.32 -9.42 21.53
C LEU A 22 40.07 -10.74 21.31
N ASN A 23 40.11 -11.21 20.06
CA ASN A 23 41.39 -11.54 19.43
C ASN A 23 41.35 -11.34 17.91
N GLN A 24 42.44 -10.78 17.40
CA GLN A 24 42.73 -10.47 16.00
C GLN A 24 43.53 -11.61 15.33
N ASN A 25 43.84 -11.41 14.04
CA ASN A 25 44.90 -12.03 13.23
C ASN A 25 44.56 -13.40 12.59
N THR A 26 44.82 -13.68 11.30
CA THR A 26 45.81 -13.16 10.33
C THR A 26 45.42 -13.40 8.85
N LYS A 27 45.75 -12.41 8.00
CA LYS A 27 46.44 -12.43 6.67
C LYS A 27 46.37 -13.64 5.71
N SER A 28 46.08 -13.36 4.43
CA SER A 28 47.01 -13.41 3.26
C SER A 28 46.24 -13.06 1.98
N GLU A 29 46.44 -11.91 1.33
CA GLU A 29 47.35 -11.68 0.17
C GLU A 29 47.25 -12.70 -0.99
N SER A 30 46.84 -12.21 -2.17
CA SER A 30 47.53 -12.44 -3.45
C SER A 30 47.01 -11.48 -4.52
N SER A 31 47.92 -10.65 -5.03
CA SER A 31 47.83 -9.87 -6.27
C SER A 31 48.03 -10.75 -7.51
N ASP A 32 47.41 -10.40 -8.65
CA ASP A 32 48.12 -10.04 -9.89
C ASP A 32 47.24 -10.06 -11.16
N ARG A 33 47.65 -9.18 -12.08
CA ARG A 33 47.54 -9.19 -13.55
C ARG A 33 46.26 -8.62 -14.20
N PHE A 34 46.26 -7.42 -14.78
CA PHE A 34 46.89 -6.88 -16.02
C PHE A 34 46.23 -7.32 -17.35
N LEU A 35 46.01 -6.30 -18.22
CA LEU A 35 45.67 -6.27 -19.67
C LEU A 35 44.16 -6.29 -20.03
N VAL A 36 43.55 -5.18 -20.50
CA VAL A 36 43.68 -4.47 -21.80
C VAL A 36 43.14 -5.29 -22.98
N GLY A 37 42.13 -4.74 -23.67
CA GLY A 37 41.68 -5.28 -24.96
C GLY A 37 40.31 -4.76 -25.41
N GLY A 38 40.28 -3.53 -25.93
CA GLY A 38 39.19 -3.09 -26.79
C GLY A 38 39.24 -3.81 -28.13
N GLY A 39 38.08 -4.11 -28.71
CA GLY A 39 37.96 -4.73 -30.03
C GLY A 39 36.52 -4.72 -30.51
N ILE A 40 36.14 -3.66 -31.23
CA ILE A 40 34.96 -3.64 -32.10
C ILE A 40 35.41 -4.17 -33.47
N PRO A 41 34.74 -5.18 -34.06
CA PRO A 41 34.85 -5.42 -35.49
C PRO A 41 33.85 -4.54 -36.26
N GLU A 42 34.39 -3.84 -37.25
CA GLU A 42 33.71 -2.92 -38.15
C GLU A 42 33.19 -3.64 -39.42
N CYS A 43 32.17 -3.01 -40.02
CA CYS A 43 31.63 -3.14 -41.38
C CYS A 43 30.83 -4.39 -41.76
N ILE A 44 29.52 -4.19 -42.02
CA ILE A 44 28.89 -4.47 -43.33
C ILE A 44 27.82 -3.39 -43.56
N LYS A 45 28.02 -2.51 -44.55
CA LYS A 45 26.94 -1.73 -45.19
C LYS A 45 26.51 -2.49 -46.45
N PRO A 46 25.23 -2.45 -46.79
CA PRO A 46 24.86 -2.16 -48.16
C PRO A 46 23.91 -0.97 -48.27
N ASP A 47 23.81 -0.55 -49.53
CA ASP A 47 23.56 0.78 -50.05
C ASP A 47 22.06 1.18 -50.14
N TYR A 48 21.88 2.49 -50.22
CA TYR A 48 20.76 3.31 -50.71
C TYR A 48 19.35 2.73 -50.92
N SER A 49 18.37 3.38 -50.29
CA SER A 49 17.19 3.89 -51.02
C SER A 49 16.53 5.04 -50.26
N ARG A 50 16.77 6.29 -50.73
CA ARG A 50 16.01 7.47 -50.32
C ARG A 50 14.59 7.36 -50.88
N ARG A 51 13.62 6.99 -50.04
CA ARG A 51 12.20 7.26 -50.32
C ARG A 51 11.69 8.38 -49.41
N LYS A 52 11.24 9.44 -50.07
CA LYS A 52 10.65 10.66 -49.50
C LYS A 52 9.52 10.29 -48.54
N PHE A 53 9.64 10.70 -47.27
CA PHE A 53 8.56 10.63 -46.29
C PHE A 53 7.71 11.89 -46.46
N LEU A 54 6.59 11.78 -47.18
CA LEU A 54 5.52 12.77 -47.13
C LEU A 54 4.63 12.39 -45.94
N ALA A 55 4.67 13.22 -44.90
CA ALA A 55 3.78 13.13 -43.76
C ALA A 55 2.39 13.64 -44.18
N THR A 56 1.44 12.73 -44.34
CA THR A 56 0.02 13.06 -44.42
C THR A 56 -0.63 12.62 -43.12
N ALA A 57 -0.93 13.57 -42.24
CA ALA A 57 -1.74 13.33 -41.07
C ALA A 57 -3.18 13.02 -41.54
N GLY A 58 -3.56 11.74 -41.50
CA GLY A 58 -4.89 11.25 -41.85
C GLY A 58 -5.54 10.58 -40.64
N LEU A 59 -6.82 10.91 -40.40
CA LEU A 59 -7.67 10.43 -39.31
C LEU A 59 -7.64 8.90 -39.10
N ALA A 60 -7.81 8.50 -37.85
CA ALA A 60 -7.83 7.12 -37.37
C ALA A 60 -8.90 6.24 -38.05
N THR A 61 -8.45 5.13 -38.65
CA THR A 61 -9.29 3.98 -39.01
C THR A 61 -8.85 2.78 -38.17
N ALA A 62 -9.83 2.09 -37.56
CA ALA A 62 -9.59 0.90 -36.75
C ALA A 62 -9.09 -0.25 -37.63
N GLY A 63 -7.78 -0.52 -37.59
CA GLY A 63 -7.15 -1.66 -38.27
C GLY A 63 -6.78 -2.76 -37.28
N VAL A 64 -7.20 -3.99 -37.58
CA VAL A 64 -6.75 -5.23 -36.93
C VAL A 64 -5.25 -5.38 -37.15
N ILE A 65 -4.45 -5.46 -36.07
CA ILE A 65 -3.01 -5.74 -36.17
C ILE A 65 -2.77 -7.23 -35.90
N ILE A 66 -2.36 -7.94 -36.95
CA ILE A 66 -1.75 -9.27 -36.89
C ILE A 66 -0.25 -9.08 -36.58
N GLY A 67 0.22 -9.67 -35.48
CA GLY A 67 1.61 -10.10 -35.28
C GLY A 67 2.70 -9.05 -35.03
N ALA A 68 2.88 -8.63 -33.77
CA ALA A 68 4.14 -8.11 -33.22
C ALA A 68 4.15 -8.29 -31.67
N PRO A 69 5.30 -8.48 -30.99
CA PRO A 69 5.33 -8.68 -29.55
C PRO A 69 4.73 -7.46 -28.84
N ARG A 70 3.85 -7.72 -27.87
CA ARG A 70 3.03 -6.75 -27.13
C ARG A 70 3.78 -5.44 -26.84
N VAL A 71 3.44 -4.40 -27.59
CA VAL A 71 3.82 -3.02 -27.28
C VAL A 71 2.84 -2.51 -26.22
N GLU A 72 3.05 -2.89 -24.96
CA GLU A 72 2.28 -2.38 -23.81
C GLU A 72 2.35 -0.85 -23.67
N SER A 73 3.31 -0.20 -24.32
CA SER A 73 3.53 1.25 -24.25
C SER A 73 2.53 2.09 -25.05
N ALA A 74 1.77 1.52 -25.99
CA ALA A 74 0.84 2.30 -26.83
C ALA A 74 -0.46 2.71 -26.11
N PHE A 75 -0.80 2.08 -24.98
CA PHE A 75 -2.00 2.40 -24.19
C PHE A 75 -1.75 3.29 -22.98
N PHE A 76 -0.51 3.66 -22.67
CA PHE A 76 -0.14 4.52 -21.53
C PHE A 76 -0.50 6.02 -21.72
N GLY A 77 -1.26 6.37 -22.75
CA GLY A 77 -1.46 7.76 -23.22
C GLY A 77 -2.86 8.35 -23.04
N LEU A 78 -3.86 7.59 -22.58
CA LEU A 78 -5.17 8.17 -22.31
C LEU A 78 -5.12 8.97 -21.00
N ILE A 79 -5.87 10.07 -20.92
CA ILE A 79 -5.83 11.18 -19.92
C ILE A 79 -5.69 10.75 -18.43
N GLY A 80 -5.96 9.48 -18.09
CA GLY A 80 -5.81 8.87 -16.78
C GLY A 80 -4.50 8.11 -16.49
N ASP A 81 -3.46 8.19 -17.32
CA ASP A 81 -2.30 7.28 -17.23
C ASP A 81 -0.95 7.97 -16.91
N LYS A 82 -0.94 9.30 -16.68
CA LYS A 82 0.23 10.01 -16.13
C LYS A 82 0.67 9.40 -14.78
N PRO A 83 1.98 9.31 -14.49
CA PRO A 83 2.49 8.84 -13.20
C PRO A 83 1.94 9.67 -12.02
N VAL A 84 1.68 9.00 -10.90
CA VAL A 84 1.31 9.64 -9.63
C VAL A 84 2.50 9.54 -8.68
N PRO A 85 2.99 10.64 -8.08
CA PRO A 85 4.11 10.60 -7.15
C PRO A 85 3.93 9.57 -6.03
N GLY A 86 4.96 8.77 -5.77
CA GLY A 86 4.96 7.72 -4.76
C GLY A 86 4.27 6.41 -5.15
N ILE A 87 3.68 6.30 -6.35
CA ILE A 87 3.13 5.04 -6.86
C ILE A 87 4.18 4.31 -7.69
N PRO A 88 4.59 3.08 -7.31
CA PRO A 88 5.59 2.31 -8.06
C PRO A 88 5.08 1.92 -9.46
N HIS A 89 5.93 2.03 -10.47
CA HIS A 89 5.60 1.57 -11.83
C HIS A 89 5.26 0.07 -11.87
N ALA A 90 5.93 -0.74 -11.05
CA ALA A 90 5.64 -2.17 -10.90
C ALA A 90 4.19 -2.46 -10.47
N TRP A 91 3.54 -1.57 -9.72
CA TRP A 91 2.12 -1.73 -9.36
C TRP A 91 1.22 -1.55 -10.58
N VAL A 92 1.54 -0.58 -11.44
CA VAL A 92 0.84 -0.33 -12.69
C VAL A 92 1.02 -1.51 -13.65
N GLN A 93 2.23 -2.06 -13.75
CA GLN A 93 2.47 -3.27 -14.54
C GLN A 93 1.68 -4.48 -14.02
N ALA A 94 1.57 -4.63 -12.70
CA ALA A 94 0.86 -5.76 -12.10
C ALA A 94 -0.68 -5.67 -12.20
N LYS A 95 -1.28 -4.47 -12.23
CA LYS A 95 -2.74 -4.29 -12.13
C LYS A 95 -3.35 -3.29 -13.12
N GLY A 96 -2.56 -2.79 -14.07
CA GLY A 96 -2.98 -1.87 -15.11
C GLY A 96 -3.15 -0.41 -14.66
N SER A 97 -3.62 0.41 -15.58
CA SER A 97 -3.81 1.86 -15.42
C SER A 97 -4.81 2.26 -14.33
N ASP A 98 -5.67 1.34 -13.89
CA ASP A 98 -6.60 1.58 -12.78
C ASP A 98 -5.90 1.88 -11.45
N VAL A 99 -4.63 1.46 -11.30
CA VAL A 99 -3.78 1.87 -10.19
C VAL A 99 -3.62 3.39 -10.15
N LEU A 100 -3.27 4.01 -11.28
CA LEU A 100 -3.04 5.45 -11.37
C LEU A 100 -4.36 6.22 -11.26
N ARG A 101 -5.44 5.69 -11.83
CA ARG A 101 -6.78 6.29 -11.71
C ARG A 101 -7.28 6.27 -10.27
N TYR A 102 -7.12 5.16 -9.56
CA TYR A 102 -7.52 5.08 -8.16
C TYR A 102 -6.62 5.93 -7.26
N ALA A 103 -5.31 5.97 -7.53
CA ALA A 103 -4.39 6.85 -6.82
C ALA A 103 -4.77 8.33 -6.97
N ARG A 104 -5.14 8.78 -8.19
CA ARG A 104 -5.64 10.15 -8.41
C ARG A 104 -6.96 10.42 -7.71
N PHE A 105 -7.88 9.45 -7.71
CA PHE A 105 -9.11 9.59 -6.92
C PHE A 105 -8.78 9.87 -5.46
N VAL A 106 -7.84 9.14 -4.87
CA VAL A 106 -7.39 9.37 -3.48
C VAL A 106 -6.71 10.74 -3.33
N GLN A 107 -5.88 11.17 -4.28
CA GLN A 107 -5.30 12.52 -4.25
C GLN A 107 -6.36 13.61 -4.26
N GLY A 108 -7.40 13.46 -5.09
CA GLY A 108 -8.51 14.41 -5.18
C GLY A 108 -9.37 14.52 -3.92
N LEU A 109 -9.17 13.64 -2.93
CA LEU A 109 -9.77 13.80 -1.60
C LEU A 109 -9.09 14.86 -0.74
N ASN A 110 -7.91 15.37 -1.15
CA ASN A 110 -7.13 16.40 -0.49
C ASN A 110 -6.89 16.09 1.01
N LEU A 111 -6.52 14.84 1.30
CA LEU A 111 -6.21 14.37 2.66
C LEU A 111 -4.86 14.92 3.12
N ARG A 112 -4.75 15.33 4.39
CA ARG A 112 -3.55 16.00 4.91
C ARG A 112 -2.45 15.02 5.28
N ASN A 113 -2.83 13.86 5.82
CA ASN A 113 -1.95 12.92 6.49
C ASN A 113 -1.91 11.54 5.80
N ILE A 114 -2.75 11.31 4.79
CA ILE A 114 -2.87 10.02 4.10
C ILE A 114 -2.46 10.19 2.64
N THR A 115 -1.50 9.39 2.20
CA THR A 115 -1.06 9.38 0.79
C THR A 115 -1.78 8.30 -0.01
N PRO A 116 -1.88 8.44 -1.35
CA PRO A 116 -2.41 7.38 -2.22
C PRO A 116 -1.69 6.05 -2.03
N ARG A 117 -0.36 6.09 -1.88
CA ARG A 117 0.46 4.89 -1.67
C ARG A 117 -0.01 4.08 -0.46
N MET A 118 -0.34 4.74 0.65
CA MET A 118 -0.82 4.08 1.87
C MET A 118 -2.15 3.36 1.66
N VAL A 119 -3.06 3.98 0.90
CA VAL A 119 -4.38 3.40 0.58
C VAL A 119 -4.25 2.23 -0.39
N LEU A 120 -3.34 2.33 -1.37
CA LEU A 120 -3.19 1.32 -2.42
C LEU A 120 -2.39 0.09 -1.97
N ALA A 121 -1.42 0.23 -1.06
CA ALA A 121 -0.53 -0.87 -0.65
C ALA A 121 -1.24 -2.17 -0.26
N PRO A 122 -2.35 -2.16 0.51
CA PRO A 122 -3.06 -3.38 0.89
C PRO A 122 -3.65 -4.18 -0.28
N HIS A 123 -3.87 -3.56 -1.44
CA HIS A 123 -4.43 -4.23 -2.63
C HIS A 123 -3.40 -5.11 -3.34
N PHE A 124 -2.12 -4.99 -3.00
CA PHE A 124 -1.03 -5.79 -3.54
C PHE A 124 -0.57 -6.90 -2.58
N LYS A 125 -1.23 -7.05 -1.42
CA LYS A 125 -0.95 -8.14 -0.48
C LYS A 125 -1.45 -9.48 -1.01
N THR A 126 -0.76 -10.54 -0.60
CA THR A 126 -1.06 -11.93 -0.98
C THR A 126 -1.23 -12.78 0.27
N ARG A 127 -2.21 -13.68 0.26
CA ARG A 127 -2.44 -14.69 1.28
C ARG A 127 -2.45 -16.07 0.63
N GLY A 128 -1.42 -16.88 0.91
CA GLY A 128 -1.21 -18.15 0.20
C GLY A 128 -1.08 -17.90 -1.31
N ARG A 129 -1.95 -18.53 -2.12
CA ARG A 129 -2.02 -18.33 -3.58
C ARG A 129 -3.04 -17.26 -4.00
N THR A 130 -3.56 -16.48 -3.06
CA THR A 130 -4.62 -15.50 -3.32
C THR A 130 -4.08 -14.08 -3.17
N GLN A 131 -3.88 -13.40 -4.29
CA GLN A 131 -3.59 -11.97 -4.30
C GLN A 131 -4.88 -11.16 -4.12
N ASN A 132 -4.79 -10.03 -3.41
CA ASN A 132 -5.88 -9.06 -3.36
C ASN A 132 -6.00 -8.29 -4.69
N THR A 133 -7.07 -7.51 -4.84
CA THR A 133 -7.31 -6.65 -6.02
C THR A 133 -7.61 -5.22 -5.61
N LEU A 134 -7.57 -4.32 -6.59
CA LEU A 134 -8.15 -2.99 -6.43
C LEU A 134 -9.68 -3.10 -6.25
N PRO A 135 -10.32 -2.13 -5.57
CA PRO A 135 -11.77 -2.05 -5.53
C PRO A 135 -12.35 -1.80 -6.93
N PRO A 136 -13.55 -2.34 -7.23
CA PRO A 136 -14.31 -1.93 -8.41
C PRO A 136 -14.50 -0.40 -8.45
N LYS A 137 -14.46 0.20 -9.64
CA LYS A 137 -14.58 1.66 -9.82
C LYS A 137 -15.83 2.24 -9.15
N SER A 138 -16.95 1.54 -9.24
CA SER A 138 -18.22 1.91 -8.61
C SER A 138 -18.14 2.03 -7.08
N TYR A 139 -17.12 1.44 -6.45
CA TYR A 139 -16.94 1.44 -5.00
C TYR A 139 -15.95 2.51 -4.53
N TRP A 140 -15.24 3.20 -5.42
CA TRP A 140 -14.19 4.16 -5.02
C TRP A 140 -14.72 5.27 -4.12
N ARG A 141 -15.86 5.87 -4.50
CA ARG A 141 -16.51 6.93 -3.70
C ARG A 141 -16.88 6.48 -2.28
N LYS A 142 -17.13 5.18 -2.07
CA LYS A 142 -17.50 4.63 -0.76
C LYS A 142 -16.36 4.65 0.26
N MET A 143 -15.10 4.71 -0.20
CA MET A 143 -13.92 4.78 0.67
C MET A 143 -13.65 6.19 1.19
N ALA A 144 -14.12 7.22 0.49
CA ALA A 144 -13.81 8.61 0.82
C ALA A 144 -14.20 9.02 2.25
N PRO A 145 -15.40 8.68 2.78
CA PRO A 145 -15.74 9.01 4.15
C PRO A 145 -14.81 8.34 5.17
N THR A 146 -14.48 7.07 4.95
CA THR A 146 -13.58 6.31 5.84
C THR A 146 -12.20 6.95 5.92
N LEU A 147 -11.62 7.31 4.77
CA LEU A 147 -10.31 7.98 4.73
C LEU A 147 -10.35 9.36 5.37
N LYS A 148 -11.41 10.15 5.18
CA LYS A 148 -11.57 11.46 5.84
C LYS A 148 -11.63 11.34 7.36
N VAL A 149 -12.31 10.32 7.89
CA VAL A 149 -12.34 10.05 9.33
C VAL A 149 -10.94 9.69 9.83
N ILE A 150 -10.24 8.79 9.14
CA ILE A 150 -8.88 8.39 9.53
C ILE A 150 -7.92 9.58 9.48
N ASP A 151 -8.01 10.43 8.45
CA ASP A 151 -7.19 11.64 8.33
C ASP A 151 -7.40 12.61 9.51
N LYS A 152 -8.66 12.76 9.94
CA LYS A 152 -9.02 13.51 11.15
C LYS A 152 -8.53 12.82 12.42
N MET A 153 -8.55 11.49 12.50
CA MET A 153 -7.97 10.74 13.62
C MET A 153 -6.47 11.00 13.73
N VAL A 154 -5.73 11.01 12.62
CA VAL A 154 -4.30 11.31 12.62
C VAL A 154 -4.03 12.69 13.19
N THR A 155 -4.80 13.69 12.74
CA THR A 155 -4.70 15.06 13.25
C THR A 155 -5.01 15.12 14.75
N ARG A 156 -6.04 14.40 15.23
CA ARG A 156 -6.43 14.41 16.65
C ARG A 156 -5.44 13.67 17.56
N ILE A 157 -4.85 12.59 17.08
CA ILE A 157 -3.87 11.80 17.82
C ILE A 157 -2.53 12.54 17.89
N GLY A 158 -2.20 13.33 16.87
CA GLY A 158 -0.92 14.05 16.80
C GLY A 158 0.28 13.12 16.53
N ALA A 159 0.04 11.91 16.06
CA ALA A 159 1.08 10.93 15.72
C ALA A 159 0.87 10.38 14.30
N PRO A 160 1.94 10.05 13.56
CA PRO A 160 1.82 9.59 12.19
C PRO A 160 1.14 8.22 12.11
N LEU A 161 0.27 8.07 11.12
CA LEU A 161 -0.29 6.78 10.74
C LEU A 161 0.85 5.89 10.25
N ARG A 162 1.04 4.73 10.89
CA ARG A 162 2.08 3.76 10.53
C ARG A 162 1.77 3.08 9.21
N GLU A 163 0.55 2.55 9.11
CA GLU A 163 0.11 1.72 7.99
C GLU A 163 -1.43 1.63 7.97
N ILE A 164 -2.01 1.66 6.77
CA ILE A 164 -3.33 1.07 6.53
C ILE A 164 -3.05 -0.39 6.17
N THR A 165 -3.33 -1.33 7.06
CA THR A 165 -2.94 -2.73 6.86
C THR A 165 -3.89 -3.50 5.96
N SER A 166 -5.14 -3.06 5.89
CA SER A 166 -6.20 -3.61 5.05
C SER A 166 -7.15 -2.49 4.66
N ALA A 167 -7.65 -2.52 3.42
CA ALA A 167 -8.65 -1.59 2.88
C ALA A 167 -9.71 -2.43 2.13
N TYR A 168 -9.96 -2.18 0.84
CA TYR A 168 -10.73 -3.14 0.04
C TYR A 168 -10.14 -4.55 0.06
N ARG A 169 -11.02 -5.54 0.18
CA ARG A 169 -10.71 -6.97 -0.03
C ARG A 169 -11.63 -7.53 -1.10
N SER A 170 -11.08 -8.16 -2.13
CA SER A 170 -11.90 -8.95 -3.06
C SER A 170 -12.60 -10.09 -2.32
N PRO A 171 -13.76 -10.60 -2.78
CA PRO A 171 -14.44 -11.72 -2.12
C PRO A 171 -13.50 -12.91 -1.87
N ARG A 172 -12.71 -13.29 -2.89
CA ARG A 172 -11.73 -14.37 -2.80
C ARG A 172 -10.64 -14.09 -1.77
N TYR A 173 -10.08 -12.87 -1.77
CA TYR A 173 -9.04 -12.50 -0.80
C TYR A 173 -9.60 -12.40 0.63
N ASN A 174 -10.81 -11.87 0.79
CA ASN A 174 -11.52 -11.80 2.07
C ASN A 174 -11.69 -13.22 2.67
N HIS A 175 -12.14 -14.18 1.87
CA HIS A 175 -12.23 -15.58 2.30
C HIS A 175 -10.87 -16.16 2.70
N ALA A 176 -9.83 -15.93 1.88
CA ALA A 176 -8.48 -16.45 2.14
C ALA A 176 -7.85 -15.93 3.45
N VAL A 177 -8.24 -14.73 3.91
CA VAL A 177 -7.79 -14.15 5.18
C VAL A 177 -8.75 -14.47 6.36
N GLY A 178 -9.73 -15.35 6.17
CA GLY A 178 -10.72 -15.68 7.21
C GLY A 178 -11.71 -14.54 7.52
N GLY A 179 -11.92 -13.64 6.56
CA GLY A 179 -12.85 -12.51 6.70
C GLY A 179 -14.31 -12.96 6.71
N ARG A 180 -15.15 -12.21 7.44
CA ARG A 180 -16.61 -12.45 7.48
C ARG A 180 -17.25 -12.25 6.10
N SER A 181 -18.29 -13.01 5.81
CA SER A 181 -19.01 -12.99 4.52
C SER A 181 -19.62 -11.62 4.17
N LYS A 182 -20.13 -10.89 5.17
CA LYS A 182 -20.70 -9.54 5.02
C LYS A 182 -19.71 -8.43 5.43
N SER A 183 -18.42 -8.60 5.12
CA SER A 183 -17.39 -7.63 5.53
C SER A 183 -17.49 -6.30 4.76
N TYR A 184 -17.43 -5.18 5.48
CA TYR A 184 -17.38 -3.85 4.86
C TYR A 184 -16.08 -3.55 4.11
N HIS A 185 -15.03 -4.35 4.31
CA HIS A 185 -13.85 -4.33 3.42
C HIS A 185 -14.23 -4.69 1.99
N MET A 186 -15.14 -5.66 1.78
CA MET A 186 -15.62 -6.03 0.45
C MET A 186 -16.50 -4.96 -0.20
N GLN A 187 -16.97 -3.97 0.58
CA GLN A 187 -17.74 -2.83 0.08
C GLN A 187 -16.89 -1.57 -0.11
N ASN A 188 -15.57 -1.65 0.12
CA ASN A 188 -14.64 -0.52 0.09
C ASN A 188 -15.03 0.61 1.06
N MET A 189 -15.55 0.25 2.25
CA MET A 189 -16.02 1.19 3.27
C MET A 189 -15.26 1.06 4.60
N ALA A 190 -14.21 0.25 4.63
CA ALA A 190 -13.50 -0.12 5.85
C ALA A 190 -11.99 -0.12 5.65
N CYS A 191 -11.28 0.25 6.71
CA CYS A 191 -9.83 0.19 6.82
C CYS A 191 -9.41 -0.40 8.17
N ASP A 192 -8.34 -1.18 8.15
CA ASP A 192 -7.63 -1.59 9.35
C ASP A 192 -6.37 -0.74 9.46
N ILE A 193 -6.21 -0.02 10.57
CA ILE A 193 -5.18 1.02 10.74
C ILE A 193 -4.28 0.79 11.94
N GLN A 194 -3.04 1.26 11.81
CA GLN A 194 -2.04 1.22 12.88
C GLN A 194 -1.31 2.56 12.99
N PHE A 195 -1.00 2.95 14.22
CA PHE A 195 -0.24 4.17 14.53
C PHE A 195 1.12 3.82 15.13
N ARG A 196 2.13 4.66 14.89
CA ARG A 196 3.46 4.47 15.49
C ARG A 196 3.43 4.93 16.95
N GLY A 197 3.81 4.06 17.88
CA GLY A 197 3.90 4.40 19.31
C GLY A 197 2.56 4.61 20.03
N ILE A 198 1.42 4.39 19.35
CA ILE A 198 0.08 4.57 19.94
C ILE A 198 -0.61 3.22 20.06
N SER A 199 -1.16 2.93 21.24
CA SER A 199 -1.86 1.68 21.49
C SER A 199 -3.18 1.59 20.71
N ALA A 200 -3.57 0.38 20.31
CA ALA A 200 -4.85 0.14 19.66
C ALA A 200 -6.05 0.57 20.53
N TYR A 201 -5.89 0.56 21.86
CA TYR A 201 -6.86 1.10 22.79
C TYR A 201 -7.08 2.60 22.57
N HIS A 202 -6.00 3.40 22.57
CA HIS A 202 -6.10 4.85 22.38
C HIS A 202 -6.63 5.19 20.99
N VAL A 203 -6.19 4.47 19.94
CA VAL A 203 -6.71 4.66 18.58
C VAL A 203 -8.22 4.42 18.52
N ALA A 204 -8.71 3.32 19.11
CA ALA A 204 -10.14 3.02 19.17
C ALA A 204 -10.92 4.04 20.00
N TYR A 205 -10.33 4.53 21.10
CA TYR A 205 -10.91 5.60 21.91
C TYR A 205 -11.11 6.87 21.08
N VAL A 206 -10.10 7.32 20.34
CA VAL A 206 -10.23 8.51 19.47
C VAL A 206 -11.27 8.32 18.37
N ALA A 207 -11.32 7.13 17.74
CA ALA A 207 -12.37 6.81 16.78
C ALA A 207 -13.77 6.96 17.41
N LYS A 208 -13.97 6.41 18.62
CA LYS A 208 -15.24 6.56 19.36
C LYS A 208 -15.56 8.01 19.68
N GLN A 209 -14.58 8.81 20.11
CA GLN A 209 -14.77 10.23 20.38
C GLN A 209 -15.26 10.98 19.13
N LEU A 210 -14.63 10.76 17.97
CA LEU A 210 -15.07 11.41 16.73
C LEU A 210 -16.49 10.98 16.34
N ARG A 211 -16.86 9.72 16.61
CA ARG A 211 -18.20 9.19 16.37
C ARG A 211 -19.24 9.86 17.28
N THR A 212 -18.95 9.98 18.58
CA THR A 212 -19.82 10.66 19.56
C THR A 212 -20.00 12.14 19.23
N GLN A 213 -18.97 12.78 18.66
CA GLN A 213 -19.01 14.17 18.20
C GLN A 213 -19.74 14.35 16.86
N GLY A 214 -20.31 13.29 16.29
CA GLY A 214 -21.10 13.35 15.06
C GLY A 214 -20.29 13.44 13.76
N TYR A 215 -18.96 13.26 13.79
CA TYR A 215 -18.16 13.34 12.57
C TYR A 215 -18.39 12.18 11.60
N TYR A 216 -18.89 11.04 12.10
CA TYR A 216 -19.28 9.91 11.26
C TYR A 216 -20.20 8.94 12.01
N LYS A 217 -20.85 8.06 11.25
CA LYS A 217 -21.54 6.87 11.78
C LYS A 217 -20.91 5.62 11.19
N GLY A 218 -20.55 4.67 12.05
CA GLY A 218 -19.80 3.51 11.57
C GLY A 218 -19.28 2.57 12.64
N GLY A 219 -18.66 1.49 12.16
CA GLY A 219 -18.13 0.45 13.01
C GLY A 219 -16.70 0.71 13.49
N ILE A 220 -16.40 0.25 14.71
CA ILE A 220 -15.07 0.29 15.32
C ILE A 220 -14.77 -1.09 15.89
N GLY A 221 -13.70 -1.73 15.41
CA GLY A 221 -13.22 -3.00 15.92
C GLY A 221 -11.83 -2.87 16.53
N ARG A 222 -11.60 -3.30 17.77
CA ARG A 222 -10.25 -3.21 18.38
C ARG A 222 -9.57 -4.57 18.41
N TYR A 223 -8.51 -4.72 17.61
CA TYR A 223 -7.68 -5.93 17.59
C TYR A 223 -6.34 -5.67 18.25
N SER A 224 -5.62 -6.73 18.59
CA SER A 224 -4.29 -6.62 19.23
C SER A 224 -3.28 -5.87 18.35
N ARG A 225 -3.40 -5.99 17.02
CA ARG A 225 -2.44 -5.44 16.06
C ARG A 225 -2.92 -4.20 15.33
N PHE A 226 -4.23 -3.94 15.26
CA PHE A 226 -4.80 -2.84 14.49
C PHE A 226 -6.17 -2.44 15.03
N VAL A 227 -6.65 -1.28 14.60
CA VAL A 227 -8.04 -0.87 14.80
C VAL A 227 -8.76 -0.88 13.47
N HIS A 228 -9.91 -1.51 13.43
CA HIS A 228 -10.84 -1.47 12.31
C HIS A 228 -11.71 -0.23 12.43
N VAL A 229 -11.84 0.51 11.33
CA VAL A 229 -12.76 1.65 11.20
C VAL A 229 -13.49 1.52 9.88
N ASP A 230 -14.81 1.66 9.91
CA ASP A 230 -15.63 1.75 8.72
C ASP A 230 -16.70 2.84 8.86
N THR A 231 -17.31 3.21 7.73
CA THR A 231 -18.38 4.22 7.68
C THR A 231 -19.68 3.64 7.15
N ARG A 232 -20.11 2.50 7.71
CA ARG A 232 -21.36 1.77 7.33
C ARG A 232 -22.67 2.52 7.57
N GLY A 233 -22.64 3.73 8.14
CA GLY A 233 -23.83 4.53 8.43
C GLY A 233 -24.52 4.22 9.77
N MET A 234 -24.04 3.22 10.50
CA MET A 234 -24.57 2.83 11.81
C MET A 234 -23.43 2.51 12.79
N ASN A 235 -23.60 2.90 14.05
CA ASN A 235 -22.60 2.70 15.09
C ASN A 235 -22.62 1.26 15.60
N VAL A 236 -21.48 0.57 15.52
CA VAL A 236 -21.30 -0.78 16.04
C VAL A 236 -19.89 -0.91 16.61
N ASP A 237 -19.72 -1.63 17.72
CA ASP A 237 -18.41 -1.91 18.33
C ASP A 237 -18.20 -3.44 18.45
N TRP A 238 -16.98 -3.94 18.24
CA TRP A 238 -16.60 -5.34 18.47
C TRP A 238 -15.09 -5.55 18.67
#